data_AF-A0A927V915-F1
#
_entry.id   AF-A0A927V915-F1
#
_cell.length_a   1.000
_cell.length_b   1.000
_cell.length_c   1.000
_cell.angle_alpha   90.00
_cell.angle_beta   90.00
_cell.angle_gamma   90.00
#
_symmetry.space_group_name_H-M   'P 1'
#
loop_
_entity.id
_entity.type
_entity.pdbx_description
1 polymer ?
#
loop_
_entity_poly.entity_id
_entity_poly.type
_entity_poly.pdbx_seq_one_letter_code
_entity_poly.pdbx_strand_id
1 'polypeptide(L)' 'MEIQNKIKELRAHTGMNRKEFSIHLGIPLRTIEDWEAGRRTPPDYIPRLIAYQLKYEKLIKDTNKTE' A
#
# COMPACT_ATOMS: atom_id res chain seq x y z
N MET A 1 -9.81 -9.22 -12.20
CA MET A 1 -8.50 -8.94 -11.57
C MET A 1 -8.62 -9.30 -10.11
N GLU A 2 -7.86 -10.28 -9.63
CA GLU A 2 -7.94 -10.74 -8.25
C GLU A 2 -7.47 -9.66 -7.27
N ILE A 3 -8.13 -9.55 -6.11
CA ILE A 3 -7.80 -8.62 -5.01
C ILE A 3 -6.30 -8.69 -4.64
N GLN A 4 -5.70 -9.87 -4.82
CA GLN A 4 -4.30 -10.21 -4.59
C GLN A 4 -3.33 -9.27 -5.35
N ASN A 5 -3.71 -8.81 -6.54
CA ASN A 5 -2.88 -7.89 -7.33
C ASN A 5 -2.93 -6.45 -6.81
N LYS A 6 -3.98 -6.07 -6.08
CA LYS A 6 -4.23 -4.68 -5.74
C LYS A 6 -3.22 -4.12 -4.73
N ILE A 7 -2.78 -4.93 -3.76
CA ILE A 7 -1.73 -4.53 -2.82
C ILE A 7 -0.38 -4.35 -3.54
N LYS A 8 -0.05 -5.28 -4.43
CA LYS A 8 1.18 -5.24 -5.23
C LYS A 8 1.21 -4.01 -6.14
N GLU A 9 0.10 -3.70 -6.80
CA GLU A 9 -0.08 -2.50 -7.62
C GLU A 9 0.07 -1.23 -6.79
N LEU A 10 -0.60 -1.13 -5.64
CA LEU A 10 -0.48 0.02 -4.75
C LEU A 10 0.97 0.25 -4.32
N ARG A 11 1.69 -0.81 -3.91
CA ARG A 11 3.12 -0.70 -3.59
C ARG A 11 3.93 -0.27 -4.80
N ALA A 12 3.71 -0.86 -5.98
CA ALA A 12 4.46 -0.52 -7.18
C ALA A 12 4.34 0.97 -7.54
N HIS A 13 3.17 1.57 -7.37
CA HIS A 13 2.96 3.02 -7.60
C HIS A 13 3.74 3.92 -6.62
N THR A 14 4.10 3.41 -5.44
CA THR A 14 4.92 4.18 -4.47
C THR A 14 6.41 4.14 -4.77
N GLY A 15 6.88 3.18 -5.59
CA GLY A 15 8.31 2.90 -5.78
C GLY A 15 8.98 2.18 -4.59
N MET A 16 8.24 1.86 -3.53
CA MET A 16 8.78 1.19 -2.35
C MET A 16 9.01 -0.32 -2.58
N ASN A 17 10.09 -0.84 -1.99
CA ASN A 17 10.24 -2.28 -1.82
C ASN A 17 9.31 -2.79 -0.69
N ARG A 18 9.17 -4.12 -0.55
CA ARG A 18 8.23 -4.71 0.44
C ARG A 18 8.56 -4.31 1.88
N LYS A 19 9.84 -4.18 2.23
CA LYS A 19 10.30 -3.81 3.58
C LYS A 19 9.94 -2.36 3.89
N GLU A 20 10.20 -1.45 2.96
CA GLU A 20 9.81 -0.04 3.07
C GLU A 20 8.29 0.10 3.19
N PHE A 21 7.54 -0.58 2.33
CA PHE A 21 6.08 -0.54 2.34
C PHE A 21 5.49 -1.10 3.63
N SER A 22 6.10 -2.16 4.18
CA SER A 22 5.74 -2.73 5.48
C SER A 22 5.93 -1.72 6.62
N ILE A 23 7.10 -1.08 6.68
CA ILE A 23 7.41 -0.06 7.69
C ILE A 23 6.47 1.13 7.54
N HIS A 24 6.24 1.58 6.31
CA HIS A 24 5.42 2.73 5.99
C HIS A 24 3.95 2.55 6.39
N LEU A 25 3.38 1.37 6.15
CA LEU A 25 1.99 1.06 6.53
C LEU A 25 1.83 0.54 7.97
N GLY A 26 2.94 0.22 8.65
CA GLY A 26 2.90 -0.45 9.96
C GLY A 26 2.36 -1.89 9.90
N ILE A 27 2.41 -2.52 8.73
CA ILE A 27 1.92 -3.89 8.51
C ILE A 27 3.14 -4.83 8.47
N PRO A 28 3.16 -5.96 9.20
CA PRO A 28 4.30 -6.88 9.18
C PRO A 28 4.68 -7.32 7.75
N LEU A 29 5.98 -7.38 7.47
CA LEU A 29 6.51 -7.73 6.13
C LEU A 29 5.91 -9.04 5.60
N ARG A 30 5.82 -10.06 6.46
CA ARG A 30 5.27 -11.35 6.08
C ARG A 30 3.79 -11.28 5.68
N THR A 31 3.02 -10.37 6.27
CA THR A 31 1.62 -10.13 5.88
C THR A 31 1.55 -9.54 4.47
N ILE A 32 2.40 -8.57 4.15
CA ILE A 32 2.50 -8.00 2.79
C ILE A 32 2.91 -9.09 1.78
N GLU A 33 3.89 -9.91 2.12
CA GLU A 33 4.33 -11.03 1.27
C GLU A 33 3.23 -12.07 1.04
N ASP A 34 2.48 -12.43 2.08
CA ASP A 34 1.38 -13.39 1.98
C ASP A 34 0.23 -12.85 1.13
N TRP A 35 -0.08 -11.55 1.24
CA TRP A 35 -1.10 -10.90 0.40
C TRP A 35 -0.67 -10.79 -1.06
N GLU A 36 0.56 -10.34 -1.33
CA GLU A 36 1.06 -10.22 -2.72
C GLU A 36 1.29 -11.57 -3.39
N ALA A 37 1.57 -12.63 -2.63
CA ALA A 37 1.75 -13.98 -3.14
C ALA A 37 0.43 -14.78 -3.19
N GLY A 38 -0.70 -14.19 -2.79
CA GLY A 38 -1.98 -14.88 -2.82
C GLY A 38 -2.20 -15.95 -1.76
N ARG A 39 -1.27 -16.09 -0.81
CA ARG A 39 -1.38 -17.07 0.29
C ARG A 39 -2.45 -16.69 1.29
N ARG A 40 -2.76 -15.39 1.39
CA ARG A 40 -3.85 -14.85 2.22
C ARG A 40 -4.56 -13.74 1.47
N THR A 41 -5.88 -13.68 1.60
CA THR A 41 -6.67 -12.56 1.09
C THR A 41 -6.76 -11.48 2.18
N PRO A 42 -6.34 -10.23 1.92
CA PRO A 42 -6.60 -9.14 2.85
C PRO A 42 -8.11 -8.91 2.97
N PRO A 43 -8.61 -8.46 4.14
CA PRO A 43 -9.99 -7.96 4.22
C PRO A 43 -10.27 -6.90 3.15
N ASP A 44 -11.47 -6.91 2.57
CA ASP A 44 -11.84 -6.08 1.41
C ASP A 44 -11.60 -4.58 1.60
N TYR A 45 -11.61 -4.10 2.84
CA TYR A 45 -11.38 -2.70 3.18
C TYR A 45 -9.90 -2.31 3.16
N ILE A 46 -8.96 -3.25 3.31
CA ILE A 46 -7.53 -2.95 3.43
C ILE A 46 -6.95 -2.31 2.17
N PRO A 47 -7.16 -2.83 0.94
CA PRO A 47 -6.64 -2.16 -0.26
C PRO A 47 -7.20 -0.73 -0.42
N ARG A 48 -8.44 -0.50 0.01
CA ARG A 48 -9.07 0.83 -0.02
C ARG A 48 -8.45 1.79 1.01
N LEU A 49 -8.17 1.32 2.23
CA LEU A 49 -7.50 2.14 3.25
C LEU A 49 -6.08 2.52 2.83
N ILE A 50 -5.31 1.57 2.30
CA ILE A 50 -3.95 1.83 1.79
C ILE A 50 -4.00 2.87 0.66
N ALA A 51 -4.92 2.71 -0.31
CA ALA A 51 -5.08 3.67 -1.40
C ALA A 51 -5.44 5.07 -0.88
N TYR A 52 -6.31 5.16 0.13
CA TYR A 52 -6.69 6.42 0.75
C TYR A 52 -5.50 7.11 1.43
N GLN A 53 -4.74 6.38 2.23
CA GLN A 53 -3.54 6.90 2.90
C GLN A 53 -2.54 7.45 1.89
N LEU A 54 -2.18 6.67 0.86
CA LEU A 54 -1.23 7.09 -0.17
C LEU A 54 -1.70 8.34 -0.93
N LYS A 55 -3.02 8.44 -1.23
CA LYS A 55 -3.60 9.62 -1.85
C LYS A 55 -3.51 10.83 -0.93
N TYR A 56 -3.82 10.66 0.34
CA TYR A 56 -3.77 11.74 1.34
C TYR A 56 -2.35 12.29 1.52
N GLU A 57 -1.35 11.40 1.62
CA GLU A 57 0.06 11.79 1.69
C GLU A 57 0.53 12.56 0.46
N LYS A 58 0.07 12.16 -0.74
CA LYS A 58 0.36 12.89 -1.98
C LYS A 58 -0.24 14.30 -1.93
N LEU A 59 -1.50 14.45 -1.51
CA LEU A 59 -2.15 15.74 -1.39
C LEU A 59 -1.45 16.67 -0.39
N ILE A 60 -1.01 16.15 0.76
CA ILE A 60 -0.22 16.93 1.73
C ILE A 60 1.11 17.38 1.11
N LYS A 61 1.82 16.47 0.44
CA LYS A 61 3.10 16.80 -0.22
C LYS A 61 2.94 17.87 -1.30
N ASP A 62 1.84 17.83 -2.05
CA ASP A 62 1.56 18.82 -3.10
C ASP A 62 1.16 20.17 -2.48
N THR A 63 0.41 20.17 -1.36
CA THR A 63 0.06 21.39 -0.63
C THR A 63 1.30 22.09 -0.07
N ASN A 64 2.19 21.33 0.59
CA ASN A 64 3.42 21.87 1.20
C ASN A 64 4.48 22.31 0.18
N LYS A 65 4.32 21.98 -1.10
CA LYS A 65 5.20 22.44 -2.19
C LYS A 65 4.78 23.77 -2.80
N THR A 66 3.59 24.25 -2.46
CA THR A 66 3.00 25.48 -3.03
C THR A 66 3.25 26.69 -2.13
N GLU A 67 3.85 26.48 -0.95
CA GLU A 67 4.43 27.50 -0.06
C GLU A 67 5.94 27.62 -0.28
#